data_AF-A0A8S0WJP6-F1
#
_entry.id   AF-A0A8S0WJP6-F1
#
_cell.length_a   1.000
_cell.length_b   1.000
_cell.length_c   1.000
_cell.angle_alpha   90.00
_cell.angle_beta   90.00
_cell.angle_gamma   90.00
#
_symmetry.space_group_name_H-M   'P 1'
#
loop_
_entity.id
_entity.type
_entity.pdbx_description
1 polymer ?
#
loop_
_entity_poly.entity_id
_entity_poly.type
_entity_poly.pdbx_seq_one_letter_code
_entity_poly.pdbx_strand_id
1 'polypeptide(L)'
;MSSDPSKMPTPGSKKSPDWKGKVEELLEFFEDFEELAKVASLKDEEKMKWVLKYVAEKSTRKFWKSLDAYSATPKDWAAFKKEKLTKATAEKRINTEERFMKYYSHFKPMAKFLVAKNKISTLDSNRYFWNGLPKEVD
;
A
#
# COMPACT_ATOMS: atom_id res chain seq x y z
N MET A 1 -13.02 -17.77 -24.18
CA MET A 1 -11.94 -16.89 -24.67
C MET A 1 -10.62 -17.38 -24.08
N SER A 2 -9.62 -17.66 -24.89
CA SER A 2 -8.28 -18.04 -24.42
C SER A 2 -7.48 -16.79 -24.06
N SER A 3 -6.68 -16.85 -23.01
CA SER A 3 -5.76 -15.78 -22.65
C SER A 3 -4.66 -15.65 -23.71
N ASP A 4 -4.21 -14.41 -23.97
CA ASP A 4 -3.08 -14.13 -24.87
C ASP A 4 -2.04 -13.24 -24.16
N PRO A 5 -1.15 -13.86 -23.36
CA PRO A 5 -0.12 -13.15 -22.62
C PRO A 5 0.88 -12.38 -23.49
N SER A 6 0.95 -12.64 -24.81
CA SER A 6 1.87 -11.94 -25.72
C SER A 6 1.52 -10.46 -25.92
N LYS A 7 0.27 -10.08 -25.62
CA LYS A 7 -0.21 -8.70 -25.68
C LYS A 7 0.22 -7.85 -24.47
N MET A 8 0.76 -8.48 -23.43
CA MET A 8 1.26 -7.75 -22.25
C MET A 8 2.60 -7.07 -22.59
N PRO A 9 2.78 -5.78 -22.25
CA PRO A 9 4.04 -5.09 -22.48
C PRO A 9 5.21 -5.77 -21.77
N THR A 10 6.38 -5.77 -22.40
CA THR A 10 7.60 -6.23 -21.76
C THR A 10 7.88 -5.36 -20.52
N PRO A 11 8.21 -5.95 -19.35
CA PRO A 11 8.57 -5.18 -18.16
C PRO A 11 9.70 -4.19 -18.43
N GLY A 12 9.52 -2.94 -18.02
CA GLY A 12 10.49 -1.86 -18.25
C GLY A 12 10.42 -1.22 -19.64
N SER A 13 9.48 -1.65 -20.50
CA SER A 13 9.20 -0.96 -21.77
C SER A 13 8.40 0.32 -21.53
N LYS A 14 8.42 1.24 -22.50
CA LYS A 14 7.67 2.51 -22.40
C LYS A 14 6.16 2.34 -22.19
N LYS A 15 5.60 1.18 -22.57
CA LYS A 15 4.17 0.86 -22.45
C LYS A 15 3.84 0.02 -21.22
N SER A 16 4.82 -0.38 -20.42
CA SER A 16 4.54 -1.13 -19.18
C SER A 16 4.11 -0.18 -18.06
N PRO A 17 3.17 -0.60 -17.19
CA PRO A 17 2.88 0.14 -15.97
C PRO A 17 4.14 0.24 -15.12
N ASP A 18 4.42 1.43 -14.60
CA ASP A 18 5.54 1.68 -13.70
C ASP A 18 5.01 1.95 -12.29
N TRP A 19 5.66 1.37 -11.29
CA TRP A 19 5.34 1.65 -9.89
C TRP A 19 6.60 1.72 -9.06
N LYS A 20 6.83 2.91 -8.47
CA LYS A 20 8.05 3.24 -7.73
C LYS A 20 7.95 2.94 -6.24
N GLY A 21 6.99 2.11 -5.84
CA GLY A 21 6.79 1.71 -4.44
C GLY A 21 5.95 2.70 -3.62
N LYS A 22 5.48 3.81 -4.20
CA LYS A 22 4.64 4.78 -3.50
C LYS A 22 3.20 4.32 -3.42
N VAL A 23 2.63 4.32 -2.22
CA VAL A 23 1.26 3.83 -1.99
C VAL A 23 0.22 4.73 -2.66
N GLU A 24 0.51 6.03 -2.81
CA GLU A 24 -0.35 7.00 -3.50
C GLU A 24 -0.53 6.64 -4.98
N GLU A 25 0.53 6.11 -5.61
CA GLU A 25 0.58 5.73 -7.03
C GLU A 25 0.09 4.27 -7.24
N LEU A 26 -0.15 3.51 -6.16
CA LEU A 26 -0.46 2.08 -6.25
C LEU A 26 -1.83 1.80 -6.88
N LEU A 27 -2.80 2.69 -6.68
CA LEU A 27 -4.13 2.54 -7.28
C LEU A 27 -4.08 2.72 -8.80
N GLU A 28 -3.48 3.83 -9.26
CA GLU A 28 -3.27 4.15 -10.67
C GLU A 28 -2.48 3.04 -11.39
N PHE A 29 -1.42 2.54 -10.76
CA PHE A 29 -0.68 1.39 -11.28
C PHE A 29 -1.55 0.14 -11.52
N PHE A 30 -2.49 -0.16 -10.60
CA PHE A 30 -3.39 -1.30 -10.79
C PHE A 30 -4.41 -1.07 -11.90
N GLU A 31 -4.88 0.17 -12.08
CA GLU A 31 -5.81 0.53 -13.15
C GLU A 31 -5.14 0.37 -14.52
N ASP A 32 -3.96 0.95 -14.72
CA ASP A 32 -3.15 0.79 -15.93
C ASP A 32 -2.88 -0.69 -16.25
N PHE A 33 -2.53 -1.46 -15.22
CA PHE A 33 -2.30 -2.89 -15.37
C PHE A 33 -3.58 -3.65 -15.76
N GLU A 34 -4.73 -3.31 -15.18
CA GLU A 34 -6.01 -3.96 -15.46
C GLU A 34 -6.48 -3.70 -16.89
N GLU A 35 -6.23 -2.52 -17.45
CA GLU A 35 -6.50 -2.22 -18.86
C GLU A 35 -5.69 -3.12 -19.80
N LEU A 36 -4.39 -3.28 -19.54
CA LEU A 36 -3.52 -4.17 -20.32
C LEU A 36 -3.92 -5.63 -20.16
N ALA A 37 -4.23 -6.05 -18.93
CA ALA A 37 -4.70 -7.40 -18.64
C ALA A 37 -6.02 -7.72 -19.33
N LYS A 38 -6.92 -6.73 -19.46
CA LYS A 38 -8.17 -6.84 -20.21
C LYS A 38 -7.91 -7.06 -21.69
N VAL A 39 -6.99 -6.31 -22.30
CA VAL A 39 -6.59 -6.50 -23.71
C VAL A 39 -6.00 -7.89 -23.95
N ALA A 40 -5.20 -8.40 -23.01
CA ALA A 40 -4.63 -9.75 -23.05
C ALA A 40 -5.60 -10.86 -22.59
N SER A 41 -6.83 -10.50 -22.15
CA SER A 41 -7.82 -11.43 -21.59
C SER A 41 -7.24 -12.34 -20.49
N LEU A 42 -6.39 -11.78 -19.62
CA LEU A 42 -5.76 -12.52 -18.54
C LEU A 42 -6.79 -12.95 -17.49
N LYS A 43 -6.67 -14.20 -17.04
CA LYS A 43 -7.36 -14.73 -15.87
C LYS A 43 -6.69 -14.23 -14.59
N ASP A 44 -7.39 -14.34 -13.46
CA ASP A 44 -6.90 -13.80 -12.19
C ASP A 44 -5.57 -14.41 -11.72
N GLU A 45 -5.37 -15.71 -11.93
CA GLU A 45 -4.06 -16.34 -11.66
C GLU A 45 -2.94 -15.74 -12.52
N GLU A 46 -3.21 -15.48 -13.80
CA GLU A 46 -2.25 -14.88 -14.72
C GLU A 46 -1.98 -13.42 -14.35
N LYS A 47 -3.02 -12.66 -13.96
CA LYS A 47 -2.89 -11.28 -13.47
C LYS A 47 -1.93 -11.20 -12.28
N MET A 48 -2.11 -12.08 -11.29
CA MET A 48 -1.22 -12.14 -10.12
C MET A 48 0.24 -12.41 -10.49
N LYS A 49 0.49 -13.29 -11.47
CA LYS A 49 1.85 -13.57 -11.96
C LYS A 49 2.43 -12.40 -12.75
N TRP A 50 1.62 -11.75 -13.58
CA TRP A 50 2.04 -10.65 -14.45
C TRP A 50 2.31 -9.36 -13.71
N VAL A 51 1.45 -8.96 -12.77
CA VAL A 51 1.64 -7.72 -12.02
C VAL A 51 2.97 -7.71 -11.28
N LEU A 52 3.40 -8.88 -10.76
CA LEU A 52 4.69 -9.04 -10.10
C LEU A 52 5.89 -8.79 -11.03
N LYS A 53 5.74 -8.94 -12.35
CA LYS A 53 6.82 -8.64 -13.30
C LYS A 53 7.06 -7.14 -13.44
N TYR A 54 6.04 -6.31 -13.20
CA TYR A 54 6.14 -4.85 -13.26
C TYR A 54 6.59 -4.21 -11.94
N VAL A 55 6.55 -4.96 -10.84
CA VAL A 55 7.12 -4.53 -9.56
C VAL A 55 8.64 -4.69 -9.61
N ALA A 56 9.40 -3.58 -9.64
CA ALA A 56 10.87 -3.61 -9.74
C ALA A 56 11.54 -4.23 -8.50
N GLU A 57 11.07 -3.88 -7.31
CA GLU A 57 11.72 -4.22 -6.05
C GLU A 57 11.46 -5.69 -5.61
N LYS A 58 12.54 -6.42 -5.33
CA LYS A 58 12.47 -7.86 -4.98
C LYS A 58 11.78 -8.12 -3.64
N SER A 59 12.02 -7.30 -2.63
CA SER A 59 11.38 -7.33 -1.30
C SER A 59 9.87 -7.19 -1.45
N THR A 60 9.45 -6.21 -2.23
CA THR A 60 8.04 -5.94 -2.51
C THR A 60 7.39 -7.12 -3.23
N ARG A 61 8.03 -7.72 -4.25
CA ARG A 61 7.54 -8.96 -4.87
C ARG A 61 7.41 -10.12 -3.87
N LYS A 62 8.33 -10.28 -2.92
CA LYS A 62 8.23 -11.31 -1.87
C LYS A 62 7.04 -11.07 -0.95
N PHE A 63 6.87 -9.83 -0.49
CA PHE A 63 5.73 -9.41 0.32
C PHE A 63 4.38 -9.59 -0.40
N TRP A 64 4.36 -9.43 -1.72
CA TRP A 64 3.17 -9.67 -2.53
C TRP A 64 2.81 -11.16 -2.60
N LYS A 65 3.81 -12.03 -2.72
CA LYS A 65 3.61 -13.49 -2.71
C LYS A 65 3.21 -14.04 -1.33
N SER A 66 3.56 -13.35 -0.24
CA SER A 66 3.19 -13.76 1.12
C SER A 66 1.78 -13.33 1.53
N LEU A 67 1.01 -12.68 0.66
CA LEU A 67 -0.38 -12.35 0.96
C LEU A 67 -1.26 -13.59 0.92
N ASP A 68 -2.27 -13.63 1.79
CA ASP A 68 -3.20 -14.75 1.88
C ASP A 68 -3.97 -14.89 0.56
N ALA A 69 -4.43 -13.78 0.00
CA ALA A 69 -5.13 -13.75 -1.29
C ALA A 69 -4.26 -14.23 -2.46
N TYR A 70 -2.93 -14.10 -2.39
CA TYR A 70 -2.04 -14.64 -3.42
C TYR A 70 -1.98 -16.17 -3.38
N SER A 71 -2.08 -16.77 -2.19
CA SER A 71 -2.01 -18.22 -1.99
C SER A 71 -3.38 -18.90 -2.04
N ALA A 72 -4.47 -18.16 -1.87
CA ALA A 72 -5.85 -18.65 -1.89
C ALA A 72 -6.20 -19.45 -3.16
N THR A 73 -7.15 -20.38 -3.01
CA THR A 73 -7.75 -21.15 -4.10
C THR A 73 -9.27 -21.14 -3.90
N PRO A 74 -10.06 -20.60 -4.85
CA PRO A 74 -9.65 -20.09 -6.16
C PRO A 74 -8.84 -18.78 -6.06
N LYS A 75 -8.09 -18.48 -7.13
CA LYS A 75 -7.37 -17.20 -7.26
C LYS A 75 -8.39 -16.09 -7.53
N ASP A 76 -8.34 -15.04 -6.71
CA ASP A 76 -9.21 -13.89 -6.82
C ASP A 76 -8.37 -12.60 -6.87
N TRP A 77 -8.38 -11.96 -8.04
CA TRP A 77 -7.63 -10.73 -8.27
C TRP A 77 -8.14 -9.56 -7.41
N ALA A 78 -9.46 -9.45 -7.22
CA ALA A 78 -10.06 -8.38 -6.44
C ALA A 78 -9.70 -8.51 -4.95
N ALA A 79 -9.71 -9.74 -4.41
CA ALA A 79 -9.26 -10.00 -3.05
C ALA A 79 -7.77 -9.63 -2.87
N PHE A 80 -6.92 -9.96 -3.85
CA PHE A 80 -5.50 -9.61 -3.83
C PHE A 80 -5.27 -8.09 -3.86
N LYS A 81 -5.93 -7.37 -4.77
CA LYS A 81 -5.87 -5.90 -4.87
C LYS A 81 -6.35 -5.25 -3.56
N LYS A 82 -7.48 -5.72 -3.02
CA LYS A 82 -8.04 -5.21 -1.77
C LYS A 82 -7.10 -5.43 -0.58
N GLU A 83 -6.56 -6.63 -0.42
CA GLU A 83 -5.61 -6.92 0.67
C GLU A 83 -4.35 -6.06 0.53
N LYS A 84 -3.87 -5.84 -0.71
CA LYS A 84 -2.74 -4.95 -0.97
C LYS A 84 -3.01 -3.51 -0.55
N LEU A 85 -4.12 -2.93 -1.01
CA LEU A 85 -4.49 -1.55 -0.67
C LEU A 85 -4.73 -1.40 0.83
N THR A 86 -5.35 -2.39 1.48
CA THR A 86 -5.60 -2.39 2.93
C THR A 86 -4.29 -2.46 3.72
N LYS A 87 -3.37 -3.35 3.37
CA LYS A 87 -2.07 -3.46 4.06
C LYS A 87 -1.18 -2.25 3.79
N ALA A 88 -1.13 -1.75 2.55
CA ALA A 88 -0.35 -0.56 2.21
C ALA A 88 -0.83 0.71 2.95
N THR A 89 -2.15 0.87 3.11
CA THR A 89 -2.73 1.97 3.92
C THR A 89 -2.53 1.74 5.42
N ALA A 90 -2.53 0.50 5.89
CA ALA A 90 -2.18 0.17 7.28
C ALA A 90 -0.68 0.39 7.57
N GLU A 91 0.22 0.13 6.63
CA GLU A 91 1.68 0.38 6.75
C GLU A 91 2.03 1.87 6.78
N LYS A 92 1.13 2.75 6.30
CA LYS A 92 1.21 4.20 6.55
C LYS A 92 0.92 4.56 8.02
N ARG A 93 0.28 3.68 8.80
CA ARG A 93 0.29 3.80 10.27
C ARG A 93 1.62 3.25 10.75
N ILE A 94 2.24 3.97 11.68
CA ILE A 94 3.54 3.67 12.30
C ILE A 94 3.66 2.16 12.62
N ASN A 95 4.40 1.43 11.80
CA ASN A 95 4.44 -0.03 11.81
C ASN A 95 5.83 -0.61 12.11
N THR A 96 6.82 0.23 12.42
CA THR A 96 8.15 -0.20 12.88
C THR A 96 8.52 0.52 14.17
N GLU A 97 9.29 -0.14 15.03
CA GLU A 97 9.76 0.41 16.30
C GLU A 97 10.58 1.70 16.10
N GLU A 98 11.43 1.75 15.09
CA GLU A 98 12.21 2.95 14.74
C GLU A 98 11.30 4.12 14.33
N ARG A 99 10.26 3.87 13.53
CA ARG A 99 9.27 4.90 13.16
C ARG A 99 8.40 5.29 14.34
N PHE A 100 8.11 4.36 15.25
CA PHE A 100 7.37 4.62 16.48
C PHE A 100 8.17 5.51 17.42
N MET A 101 9.45 5.22 17.62
CA MET A 101 10.34 6.03 18.45
C MET A 101 10.55 7.41 17.85
N LYS A 102 10.66 7.52 16.52
CA LYS A 102 10.75 8.81 15.82
C LYS A 102 9.45 9.61 15.92
N TYR A 103 8.30 8.97 15.71
CA TYR A 103 7.00 9.63 15.90
C TYR A 103 6.81 10.11 17.34
N TYR A 104 7.10 9.23 18.31
CA TYR A 104 6.98 9.54 19.73
C TYR A 104 7.93 10.65 20.17
N SER A 105 9.17 10.69 19.66
CA SER A 105 10.15 11.73 20.00
C SER A 105 9.72 13.11 19.49
N HIS A 106 9.04 13.19 18.34
CA HIS A 106 8.46 14.43 17.82
C HIS A 106 7.14 14.81 18.54
N PHE A 107 6.28 13.84 18.85
CA PHE A 107 4.99 14.09 19.50
C PHE A 107 5.14 14.52 20.97
N LYS A 108 6.01 13.86 21.74
CA LYS A 108 6.19 14.06 23.19
C LYS A 108 6.44 15.52 23.61
N PRO A 109 7.36 16.29 22.97
CA PRO A 109 7.59 17.68 23.35
C PRO A 109 6.38 18.58 23.04
N MET A 110 5.69 18.36 21.92
CA MET A 110 4.50 19.14 21.54
C MET A 110 3.32 18.87 22.49
N ALA A 111 3.05 17.60 22.78
CA ALA A 111 2.02 17.19 23.72
C ALA A 111 2.28 17.72 25.14
N LYS A 112 3.53 17.63 25.62
CA LYS A 112 3.93 18.16 26.93
C LYS A 112 3.69 19.67 27.02
N PHE A 113 4.03 20.41 25.96
CA PHE A 113 3.80 21.86 25.90
C PHE A 113 2.30 22.21 25.93
N LEU A 114 1.48 21.54 25.11
CA LEU A 114 0.04 21.82 25.02
C LEU A 114 -0.70 21.48 26.32
N VAL A 115 -0.33 20.38 26.99
CA VAL A 115 -0.87 20.03 28.31
C VAL A 115 -0.44 21.05 29.38
N ALA A 116 0.84 21.45 29.40
CA ALA A 116 1.33 22.44 30.36
C ALA A 116 0.68 23.83 30.20
N LYS A 117 0.18 24.13 29.00
CA LYS A 117 -0.58 25.36 28.70
C LYS A 117 -2.08 25.22 28.84
N ASN A 118 -2.57 24.09 29.37
CA ASN A 118 -4.00 23.75 29.47
C ASN A 118 -4.77 23.87 28.13
N LYS A 119 -4.08 23.67 27.01
CA LYS A 119 -4.70 23.72 25.66
C LYS A 119 -5.39 22.41 25.29
N ILE A 120 -4.91 21.30 25.85
CA ILE A 120 -5.53 19.97 25.73
C ILE A 120 -5.42 19.25 27.08
N SER A 121 -6.37 18.37 27.38
CA SER A 121 -6.26 17.50 28.56
C SER A 121 -5.24 16.37 28.32
N THR A 122 -4.77 15.73 29.39
CA THR A 122 -3.95 14.51 29.29
C THR A 122 -4.69 13.38 28.56
N LEU A 123 -6.01 13.31 28.73
CA LEU A 123 -6.87 12.33 28.06
C LEU A 123 -6.94 12.59 26.55
N ASP A 124 -7.07 13.86 26.15
CA ASP A 124 -7.06 14.27 24.73
C ASP A 124 -5.69 14.06 24.10
N SER A 125 -4.62 14.34 24.83
CA SER A 125 -3.24 14.05 24.39
C SER A 125 -3.05 12.56 24.06
N ASN A 126 -3.48 11.66 24.95
CA ASN A 126 -3.44 10.22 24.69
C ASN A 126 -4.32 9.85 23.50
N ARG A 127 -5.51 10.44 23.38
CA ARG A 127 -6.40 10.22 22.23
C ARG A 127 -5.76 10.69 20.91
N TYR A 128 -5.02 11.80 20.90
CA TYR A 128 -4.33 12.30 19.71
C TYR A 128 -3.12 11.45 19.34
N PHE A 129 -2.37 10.96 20.33
CA PHE A 129 -1.29 10.00 20.13
C PHE A 129 -1.77 8.73 19.41
N TRP A 130 -2.90 8.16 19.84
CA TRP A 130 -3.45 6.93 19.25
C TRP A 130 -4.16 7.14 17.88
N ASN A 131 -4.49 8.39 17.51
CA ASN A 131 -5.15 8.69 16.23
C ASN A 131 -4.19 9.02 15.07
N GLY A 132 -2.90 9.18 15.31
CA GLY A 132 -1.85 9.11 14.28
C GLY A 132 -1.73 10.26 13.26
N LEU A 133 -2.65 11.22 13.15
CA LEU A 133 -2.52 12.39 12.23
C LEU A 133 -3.21 13.66 12.78
N PRO A 134 -2.77 14.87 12.34
CA PRO A 134 -3.22 16.15 12.85
C PRO A 134 -4.69 16.37 12.50
N LYS A 135 -5.50 16.69 13.52
CA LYS A 135 -6.75 17.38 13.28
C LYS A 135 -6.37 18.84 13.11
N GLU A 136 -6.69 19.39 11.94
CA GLU A 136 -6.60 20.81 11.58
C GLU A 136 -6.59 21.70 12.82
N VAL A 137 -5.50 22.44 13.00
CA VAL A 137 -5.43 23.50 14.00
C VAL A 137 -5.62 24.79 13.22
N ASP A 138 -6.88 25.24 13.15
CA ASP A 138 -7.18 26.67 13.01
C ASP A 138 -6.65 27.42 14.24
#